data_AF-A0A3A8KDW1-F1
#
_entry.id   AF-A0A3A8KDW1-F1
#
_cell.length_a   1.000
_cell.length_b   1.000
_cell.length_c   1.000
_cell.angle_alpha   90.00
_cell.angle_beta   90.00
_cell.angle_gamma   90.00
#
_symmetry.space_group_name_H-M   'P 1'
#
loop_
_entity.id
_entity.type
_entity.pdbx_description
1 polymer ?
#
loop_
_entity_poly.entity_id
_entity_poly.type
_entity_poly.pdbx_seq_one_letter_code
_entity_poly.pdbx_strand_id
1 'polypeptide(L)'
;MELAQAARRKTAPKAKKAAGKKSAAKKAPAAKKAAPARKKSAAKKAPAAKKAATSGTASEDAVSVLEAALRSHARQKDLVTAGKEKDQLLRSLIPLYLAKALDVEVTSGTTSRFWSGLGVTYAAPNAAKALRLHAGYAQDTKKGKAITAKGVRYVEDALTQAAK
;
A
#
# COMPACT_ATOMS: atom_id res chain seq x y z
N MET A 1 -57.87 -18.42 34.87
CA MET A 1 -57.89 -17.27 35.81
C MET A 1 -56.44 -16.93 36.06
N GLU A 2 -55.87 -15.76 35.81
CA GLU A 2 -56.40 -14.41 35.66
C GLU A 2 -55.36 -13.53 34.92
N LEU A 3 -55.84 -12.49 34.24
CA LEU A 3 -55.12 -11.42 33.55
C LEU A 3 -54.49 -10.40 34.52
N ALA A 4 -53.42 -9.70 34.12
CA ALA A 4 -53.26 -8.22 34.10
C ALA A 4 -51.75 -7.83 34.09
N GLN A 5 -51.15 -7.12 33.13
CA GLN A 5 -51.36 -5.79 32.51
C GLN A 5 -50.74 -4.59 33.28
N ALA A 6 -49.65 -4.05 32.69
CA ALA A 6 -49.27 -2.63 32.46
C ALA A 6 -49.09 -1.58 33.60
N ALA A 7 -47.93 -0.89 33.56
CA ALA A 7 -47.78 0.58 33.75
C ALA A 7 -46.38 1.02 33.23
N ARG A 8 -46.20 1.68 32.07
CA ARG A 8 -46.35 3.11 31.71
C ARG A 8 -45.70 4.13 32.68
N ARG A 9 -44.65 4.83 32.21
CA ARG A 9 -44.32 6.26 32.48
C ARG A 9 -43.19 6.70 31.52
N LYS A 10 -43.46 7.42 30.43
CA LYS A 10 -43.74 8.86 30.22
C LYS A 10 -42.49 9.77 30.24
N THR A 11 -42.37 10.48 29.12
CA THR A 11 -41.46 11.54 28.66
C THR A 11 -41.41 12.79 29.55
N ALA A 12 -40.30 13.55 29.51
CA ALA A 12 -40.25 14.94 29.01
C ALA A 12 -38.92 15.68 29.32
N PRO A 13 -38.49 16.61 28.45
CA PRO A 13 -37.27 17.44 28.57
C PRO A 13 -37.54 18.76 29.31
N LYS A 14 -36.51 19.47 29.77
CA LYS A 14 -36.66 20.86 30.24
C LYS A 14 -35.55 21.77 29.69
N ALA A 15 -36.00 22.84 29.07
CA ALA A 15 -35.22 23.86 28.40
C ALA A 15 -35.34 25.22 29.11
N LYS A 16 -34.43 26.13 28.72
CA LYS A 16 -34.51 27.61 28.66
C LYS A 16 -34.38 28.44 29.96
N LYS A 17 -33.42 29.39 29.92
CA LYS A 17 -33.65 30.87 29.77
C LYS A 17 -32.28 31.55 29.49
N ALA A 18 -32.04 32.20 28.34
CA ALA A 18 -32.32 33.61 27.94
C ALA A 18 -31.55 34.63 28.80
N ALA A 19 -31.05 35.79 28.36
CA ALA A 19 -30.91 36.51 27.10
C ALA A 19 -30.02 37.75 27.41
N GLY A 20 -29.28 38.27 26.43
CA GLY A 20 -28.57 39.56 26.57
C GLY A 20 -28.14 40.10 25.22
N LYS A 21 -28.87 41.10 24.71
CA LYS A 21 -28.68 41.78 23.43
C LYS A 21 -28.62 43.30 23.69
N LYS A 22 -27.61 44.01 23.17
CA LYS A 22 -27.60 45.45 22.80
C LYS A 22 -26.27 45.73 22.07
N SER A 23 -26.25 45.97 20.75
CA SER A 23 -26.38 47.28 20.06
C SER A 23 -25.11 48.14 20.19
N ALA A 24 -24.57 48.89 19.23
CA ALA A 24 -24.71 49.12 17.78
C ALA A 24 -23.63 50.19 17.40
N ALA A 25 -23.51 50.51 16.10
CA ALA A 25 -22.80 51.65 15.47
C ALA A 25 -21.30 51.43 15.10
N LYS A 26 -20.91 51.19 13.84
CA LYS A 26 -21.00 51.99 12.59
C LYS A 26 -19.98 53.14 12.54
N LYS A 27 -18.91 52.97 11.75
CA LYS A 27 -18.25 54.02 10.96
C LYS A 27 -17.33 53.41 9.87
N ALA A 28 -17.74 53.60 8.62
CA ALA A 28 -16.91 53.83 7.43
C ALA A 28 -17.45 55.15 6.82
N PRO A 29 -16.79 55.90 5.91
CA PRO A 29 -15.84 55.45 4.86
C PRO A 29 -14.71 56.45 4.50
N ALA A 30 -14.01 56.18 3.38
CA ALA A 30 -13.16 57.04 2.52
C ALA A 30 -11.66 56.68 2.53
N ALA A 31 -10.90 56.65 1.42
CA ALA A 31 -11.18 56.63 -0.02
C ALA A 31 -9.88 56.29 -0.77
N LYS A 32 -10.00 55.46 -1.83
CA LYS A 32 -9.32 55.47 -3.14
C LYS A 32 -7.81 55.77 -3.27
N LYS A 33 -7.08 54.79 -3.84
CA LYS A 33 -6.23 54.83 -5.06
C LYS A 33 -5.28 53.62 -5.01
N ALA A 34 -4.97 52.85 -6.04
CA ALA A 34 -5.34 52.75 -7.44
C ALA A 34 -4.94 51.33 -7.90
N ALA A 35 -5.72 50.70 -8.78
CA ALA A 35 -5.23 49.59 -9.61
C ALA A 35 -4.55 50.20 -10.86
N PRO A 36 -3.53 49.54 -11.45
CA PRO A 36 -3.89 48.65 -12.56
C PRO A 36 -3.05 47.36 -12.71
N ALA A 37 -3.69 46.41 -13.39
CA ALA A 37 -3.11 45.43 -14.32
C ALA A 37 -2.27 44.25 -13.79
N ARG A 38 -2.95 43.09 -13.73
CA ARG A 38 -2.53 41.76 -14.24
C ARG A 38 -1.05 41.61 -14.63
N LYS A 39 -0.30 40.79 -13.88
CA LYS A 39 0.69 39.89 -14.49
C LYS A 39 0.65 38.50 -13.85
N LYS A 40 0.74 37.53 -14.75
CA LYS A 40 0.64 36.08 -14.61
C LYS A 40 1.46 35.51 -13.46
N SER A 41 0.85 34.53 -12.82
CA SER A 41 1.49 33.40 -12.14
C SER A 41 2.77 32.93 -12.85
N ALA A 42 3.89 32.98 -12.12
CA ALA A 42 5.14 32.35 -12.54
C ALA A 42 6.00 31.94 -11.33
N ALA A 43 5.45 31.14 -10.42
CA ALA A 43 6.28 30.26 -9.58
C ALA A 43 6.63 29.02 -10.41
N LYS A 44 7.53 29.18 -11.40
CA LYS A 44 7.99 28.08 -12.24
C LYS A 44 9.08 27.33 -11.48
N LYS A 45 8.61 26.26 -10.82
CA LYS A 45 9.30 25.00 -10.47
C LYS A 45 10.79 24.99 -10.81
N ALA A 46 11.61 24.98 -9.77
CA ALA A 46 12.93 24.35 -9.84
C ALA A 46 12.76 22.94 -10.46
N PRO A 47 13.57 22.56 -11.47
CA PRO A 47 13.57 21.19 -11.92
C PRO A 47 14.08 20.35 -10.75
N ALA A 48 13.16 19.63 -10.09
CA ALA A 48 13.51 18.50 -9.27
C ALA A 48 14.37 17.60 -10.15
N ALA A 49 15.67 17.60 -9.89
CA ALA A 49 16.60 16.68 -10.50
C ALA A 49 16.02 15.29 -10.24
N LYS A 50 15.48 14.68 -11.31
CA LYS A 50 15.23 13.25 -11.34
C LYS A 50 16.59 12.62 -11.07
N LYS A 51 16.81 12.18 -9.84
CA LYS A 51 17.74 11.07 -9.60
C LYS A 51 17.12 9.88 -10.32
N ALA A 52 17.41 9.79 -11.62
CA ALA A 52 17.47 8.51 -12.29
C ALA A 52 18.59 7.76 -11.58
N ALA A 53 18.23 7.02 -10.53
CA ALA A 53 19.12 6.01 -10.01
C ALA A 53 19.35 5.02 -11.16
N THR A 54 20.61 4.84 -11.48
CA THR A 54 21.18 3.84 -12.37
C THR A 54 20.80 2.44 -11.85
N SER A 55 19.55 2.03 -12.02
CA SER A 55 19.03 0.74 -11.53
C SER A 55 18.47 -0.13 -12.65
N GLY A 56 18.63 0.29 -13.91
CA GLY A 56 18.19 -0.47 -15.09
C GLY A 56 18.87 -1.83 -15.17
N THR A 57 20.19 -1.85 -15.19
CA THR A 57 20.99 -3.08 -15.36
C THR A 57 20.87 -4.02 -14.17
N ALA A 58 21.15 -3.55 -12.95
CA ALA A 58 21.11 -4.41 -11.76
C ALA A 58 19.73 -5.02 -11.47
N SER A 59 18.64 -4.32 -11.80
CA SER A 59 17.29 -4.86 -11.62
C SER A 59 16.92 -5.86 -12.71
N GLU A 60 17.42 -5.68 -13.93
CA GLU A 60 17.19 -6.62 -15.04
C GLU A 60 17.94 -7.92 -14.79
N ASP A 61 19.21 -7.84 -14.35
CA ASP A 61 19.99 -8.98 -13.92
C ASP A 61 19.29 -9.74 -12.77
N ALA A 62 18.78 -9.01 -11.76
CA ALA A 62 18.06 -9.63 -10.65
C ALA A 62 16.81 -10.41 -11.10
N VAL A 63 16.03 -9.87 -12.04
CA VAL A 63 14.84 -10.56 -12.56
C VAL A 63 15.25 -11.82 -13.32
N SER A 64 16.25 -11.74 -14.19
CA SER A 64 16.74 -12.90 -14.95
C SER A 64 17.29 -14.01 -14.05
N VAL A 65 17.99 -13.65 -12.97
CA VAL A 65 18.48 -14.63 -11.97
C VAL A 65 17.31 -15.29 -11.24
N LEU A 66 16.28 -14.53 -10.86
CA LEU A 66 15.07 -15.09 -10.22
C LEU A 66 14.30 -16.02 -11.15
N GLU A 67 14.17 -15.68 -12.43
CA GLU A 67 13.52 -16.52 -13.43
C GLU A 67 14.30 -17.81 -13.68
N ALA A 68 15.64 -17.73 -13.72
CA ALA A 68 16.49 -18.92 -13.82
C ALA A 68 16.34 -19.80 -12.58
N ALA A 69 16.37 -19.22 -11.39
CA ALA A 69 16.16 -19.95 -10.14
C ALA A 69 14.78 -20.61 -10.06
N LEU A 70 13.72 -19.93 -10.52
CA LEU A 70 12.39 -20.51 -10.62
C LEU A 70 12.38 -21.72 -11.57
N ARG A 71 13.02 -21.60 -12.74
CA ARG A 71 13.10 -22.69 -13.74
C ARG A 71 13.89 -23.89 -13.24
N SER A 72 14.89 -23.69 -12.40
CA SER A 72 15.68 -24.77 -11.79
C SER A 72 15.08 -25.31 -10.49
N HIS A 73 13.98 -24.74 -9.99
CA HIS A 73 13.38 -25.14 -8.72
C HIS A 73 12.56 -26.43 -8.86
N ALA A 74 12.74 -27.39 -7.95
CA ALA A 74 12.03 -28.68 -7.98
C ALA A 74 10.49 -28.53 -8.02
N ARG A 75 9.97 -27.51 -7.32
CA ARG A 75 8.54 -27.14 -7.28
C ARG A 75 8.19 -25.95 -8.21
N GLN A 76 8.84 -25.83 -9.36
CA GLN A 76 8.62 -24.73 -10.31
C GLN A 76 7.13 -24.55 -10.62
N LYS A 77 6.44 -25.63 -10.98
CA LYS A 77 5.03 -25.59 -11.39
C LYS A 77 4.14 -25.07 -10.26
N ASP A 78 4.35 -25.57 -9.05
CA ASP A 78 3.56 -25.18 -7.88
C ASP A 78 3.78 -23.70 -7.53
N LEU A 79 5.03 -23.21 -7.59
CA LEU A 79 5.35 -21.80 -7.37
C LEU A 79 4.71 -20.88 -8.41
N VAL A 80 4.69 -21.28 -9.69
CA VAL A 80 4.01 -20.51 -10.75
C VAL A 80 2.50 -20.51 -10.54
N THR A 81 1.91 -21.65 -10.19
CA THR A 81 0.49 -21.78 -9.90
C THR A 81 0.08 -20.93 -8.70
N ALA A 82 0.81 -21.03 -7.58
CA ALA A 82 0.64 -20.20 -6.39
C ALA A 82 0.77 -18.69 -6.73
N GLY A 83 1.66 -18.33 -7.64
CA GLY A 83 1.79 -16.96 -8.15
C GLY A 83 0.57 -16.45 -8.93
N LYS A 84 -0.20 -17.33 -9.56
CA LYS A 84 -1.41 -16.98 -10.31
C LYS A 84 -2.63 -16.81 -9.40
N GLU A 85 -2.61 -17.39 -8.21
CA GLU A 85 -3.67 -17.23 -7.21
C GLU A 85 -3.86 -15.77 -6.80
N LYS A 86 -5.05 -15.41 -6.29
CA LYS A 86 -5.37 -14.02 -5.92
C LYS A 86 -4.68 -13.54 -4.63
N ASP A 87 -3.92 -14.41 -3.96
CA ASP A 87 -3.20 -14.07 -2.74
C ASP A 87 -2.05 -13.08 -3.03
N GLN A 88 -2.26 -11.83 -2.61
CA GLN A 88 -1.30 -10.76 -2.79
C GLN A 88 -0.04 -10.95 -1.96
N LEU A 89 -0.14 -11.58 -0.78
CA LEU A 89 1.00 -11.85 0.08
C LEU A 89 1.86 -12.94 -0.56
N LEU A 90 1.25 -14.03 -0.99
CA LEU A 90 1.96 -15.15 -1.62
C LEU A 90 2.74 -14.70 -2.86
N ARG A 91 2.10 -13.90 -3.72
CA ARG A 91 2.77 -13.25 -4.88
C ARG A 91 3.96 -12.39 -4.48
N SER A 92 3.90 -11.70 -3.34
CA SER A 92 5.04 -10.92 -2.84
C SER A 92 6.16 -11.77 -2.26
N LEU A 93 5.81 -12.90 -1.62
CA LEU A 93 6.77 -13.73 -0.91
C LEU A 93 7.53 -14.69 -1.83
N ILE A 94 6.93 -15.18 -2.92
CA ILE A 94 7.58 -16.14 -3.83
C ILE A 94 8.93 -15.62 -4.37
N PRO A 95 9.06 -14.39 -4.90
CA PRO A 95 10.36 -13.89 -5.34
C PRO A 95 11.38 -13.76 -4.20
N LEU A 96 10.92 -13.38 -3.00
CA LEU A 96 11.77 -13.31 -1.80
C LEU A 96 12.22 -14.70 -1.32
N TYR A 97 11.35 -15.70 -1.47
CA TYR A 97 11.64 -17.09 -1.17
C TYR A 97 12.73 -17.65 -2.09
N LEU A 98 12.65 -17.37 -3.40
CA LEU A 98 13.69 -17.74 -4.36
C LEU A 98 15.01 -17.00 -4.09
N ALA A 99 14.95 -15.70 -3.79
CA ALA A 99 16.13 -14.89 -3.52
C ALA A 99 16.91 -15.29 -2.26
N LYS A 100 16.27 -16.00 -1.33
CA LYS A 100 16.88 -16.44 -0.07
C LYS A 100 18.21 -17.19 -0.28
N ALA A 101 18.34 -17.95 -1.36
CA ALA A 101 19.54 -18.73 -1.67
C ALA A 101 20.52 -18.04 -2.64
N LEU A 102 20.16 -16.87 -3.18
CA LEU A 102 20.84 -16.25 -4.33
C LEU A 102 21.52 -14.91 -3.98
N ASP A 103 21.33 -14.40 -2.75
CA ASP A 103 21.85 -13.09 -2.29
C ASP A 103 21.50 -11.92 -3.23
N VAL A 104 20.36 -12.01 -3.93
CA VAL A 104 19.85 -10.99 -4.86
C VAL A 104 18.94 -10.01 -4.15
N GLU A 105 19.05 -8.73 -4.51
CA GLU A 105 18.14 -7.68 -4.05
C GLU A 105 16.75 -7.82 -4.69
N VAL A 106 15.74 -7.98 -3.84
CA VAL A 106 14.35 -8.00 -4.27
C VAL A 106 13.62 -6.78 -3.71
N THR A 107 13.14 -5.96 -4.64
CA THR A 107 12.27 -4.83 -4.36
C THR A 107 10.87 -5.10 -4.89
N SER A 108 9.89 -4.28 -4.50
CA SER A 108 8.54 -4.35 -5.09
C SER A 108 8.54 -4.14 -6.60
N GLY A 109 9.51 -3.38 -7.14
CA GLY A 109 9.73 -3.22 -8.58
C GLY A 109 10.21 -4.52 -9.24
N THR A 110 11.21 -5.18 -8.64
CA THR A 110 11.73 -6.48 -9.09
C THR A 110 10.62 -7.54 -9.09
N THR A 111 9.84 -7.62 -8.01
CA THR A 111 8.67 -8.51 -7.90
C THR A 111 7.66 -8.29 -9.01
N SER A 112 7.35 -7.04 -9.33
CA SER A 112 6.38 -6.70 -10.38
C SER A 112 6.86 -7.11 -11.78
N ARG A 113 8.15 -6.87 -12.08
CA ARG A 113 8.76 -7.26 -13.36
C ARG A 113 8.85 -8.78 -13.51
N PHE A 114 9.27 -9.48 -12.46
CA PHE A 114 9.30 -10.94 -12.41
C PHE A 114 7.94 -11.56 -12.76
N TRP A 115 6.85 -11.08 -12.15
CA TRP A 115 5.52 -11.59 -12.47
C TRP A 115 5.04 -11.19 -13.86
N SER A 116 5.41 -10.00 -14.33
CA SER A 116 5.10 -9.56 -15.69
C SER A 116 5.74 -10.48 -16.74
N GLY A 117 6.98 -10.93 -16.52
CA GLY A 117 7.66 -11.92 -17.38
C GLY A 117 6.97 -13.28 -17.45
N LEU A 118 6.20 -13.64 -16.41
CA LEU A 118 5.41 -14.88 -16.34
C LEU A 118 3.93 -14.68 -16.76
N GLY A 119 3.56 -13.50 -17.26
CA GLY A 119 2.20 -13.17 -17.67
C GLY A 119 1.22 -12.92 -16.52
N VAL A 120 1.72 -12.67 -15.31
CA VAL A 120 0.91 -12.38 -14.13
C VAL A 120 0.89 -10.87 -13.86
N THR A 121 -0.30 -10.26 -13.98
CA THR A 121 -0.46 -8.83 -13.64
C THR A 121 -0.34 -8.63 -12.13
N TYR A 122 0.79 -8.07 -11.72
CA TYR A 122 1.05 -7.74 -10.33
C TYR A 122 1.90 -6.48 -10.22
N ALA A 123 1.28 -5.37 -9.80
CA ALA A 123 1.93 -4.07 -9.77
C ALA A 123 2.76 -3.89 -8.49
N ALA A 124 3.89 -3.18 -8.61
CA ALA A 124 4.78 -2.88 -7.49
C ALA A 124 4.08 -2.24 -6.25
N PRO A 125 3.10 -1.33 -6.39
CA PRO A 125 2.37 -0.80 -5.23
C PRO A 125 1.60 -1.87 -4.45
N ASN A 126 1.10 -2.90 -5.13
CA ASN A 126 0.40 -4.01 -4.48
C ASN A 126 1.38 -4.87 -3.68
N ALA A 127 2.57 -5.13 -4.23
CA ALA A 127 3.64 -5.84 -3.52
C ALA A 127 4.06 -5.10 -2.25
N ALA A 128 4.32 -3.80 -2.35
CA ALA A 128 4.66 -2.98 -1.19
C ALA A 128 3.54 -2.97 -0.15
N LYS A 129 2.28 -2.88 -0.58
CA LYS A 129 1.12 -2.89 0.31
C LYS A 129 0.96 -4.24 1.03
N ALA A 130 1.08 -5.36 0.32
CA ALA A 130 0.96 -6.69 0.91
C ALA A 130 2.03 -6.92 1.99
N LEU A 131 3.29 -6.59 1.70
CA LEU A 131 4.38 -6.72 2.67
C LEU A 131 4.24 -5.79 3.87
N ARG A 132 3.62 -4.61 3.69
CA ARG A 132 3.33 -3.68 4.79
C ARG A 132 2.18 -4.17 5.68
N LEU A 133 1.13 -4.71 5.10
CA LEU A 133 -0.03 -5.22 5.85
C LEU A 133 0.30 -6.50 6.62
N HIS A 134 1.16 -7.35 6.05
CA HIS A 134 1.58 -8.60 6.65
C HIS A 134 2.99 -8.47 7.21
N ALA A 135 3.12 -7.64 8.24
CA ALA A 135 4.38 -7.47 8.95
C ALA A 135 4.88 -8.82 9.52
N GLY A 136 6.21 -9.02 9.48
CA GLY A 136 6.86 -10.22 10.01
C GLY A 136 7.01 -11.38 9.02
N TYR A 137 6.46 -11.30 7.80
CA TYR A 137 6.71 -12.28 6.73
C TYR A 137 7.93 -11.90 5.87
N ALA A 138 8.23 -10.60 5.78
CA ALA A 138 9.45 -10.07 5.19
C ALA A 138 10.03 -9.01 6.13
N GLN A 139 11.35 -8.85 6.07
CA GLN A 139 12.11 -7.85 6.82
C GLN A 139 12.90 -6.97 5.87
N ASP A 140 13.04 -5.70 6.23
CA ASP A 140 13.89 -4.75 5.51
C ASP A 140 15.37 -5.01 5.84
N THR A 141 16.21 -5.01 4.82
CA THR A 141 17.65 -5.21 4.90
C THR A 141 18.37 -4.10 4.13
N LYS A 142 19.71 -4.04 4.23
CA LYS A 142 20.51 -3.07 3.46
C LYS A 142 20.38 -3.24 1.94
N LYS A 143 20.05 -4.44 1.47
CA LYS A 143 19.93 -4.81 0.05
C LYS A 143 18.47 -4.91 -0.40
N GLY A 144 17.52 -4.27 0.27
CA GLY A 144 16.08 -4.42 -0.01
C GLY A 144 15.39 -5.38 0.96
N LYS A 145 14.39 -6.14 0.51
CA LYS A 145 13.59 -7.00 1.40
C LYS A 145 14.08 -8.44 1.39
N ALA A 146 14.10 -9.07 2.57
CA ALA A 146 14.39 -10.50 2.72
C ALA A 146 13.21 -11.23 3.37
N ILE A 147 13.00 -12.48 2.99
CA ILE A 147 11.96 -13.32 3.59
C ILE A 147 12.36 -13.74 5.01
N THR A 148 11.41 -13.78 5.94
CA THR A 148 11.63 -14.30 7.30
C THR A 148 11.33 -15.80 7.36
N ALA A 149 11.67 -16.46 8.46
CA ALA A 149 11.29 -17.87 8.68
C ALA A 149 9.76 -18.08 8.62
N LYS A 150 8.98 -17.11 9.12
CA LYS A 150 7.50 -17.11 9.04
C LYS A 150 7.03 -16.98 7.59
N GLY A 151 7.67 -16.10 6.82
CA GLY A 151 7.46 -15.96 5.37
C GLY A 151 7.68 -17.26 4.62
N VAL A 152 8.80 -17.93 4.88
CA VAL A 152 9.13 -19.22 4.27
C VAL A 152 8.03 -20.24 4.57
N ARG A 153 7.67 -20.40 5.85
CA ARG A 153 6.65 -21.37 6.25
C ARG A 153 5.31 -21.13 5.57
N TYR A 154 4.90 -19.88 5.39
CA TYR A 154 3.68 -19.53 4.67
C TYR A 154 3.70 -19.99 3.21
N VAL A 155 4.83 -19.78 2.52
CA VAL A 155 4.99 -20.24 1.13
C VAL A 155 4.97 -21.77 1.09
N GLU A 156 5.70 -22.45 1.97
CA GLU A 156 5.73 -23.92 2.04
C GLU A 156 4.34 -24.53 2.30
N ASP A 157 3.59 -23.95 3.23
CA ASP A 157 2.23 -24.39 3.56
C ASP A 157 1.30 -24.21 2.36
N ALA A 158 1.39 -23.09 1.64
CA ALA A 158 0.61 -22.83 0.43
C ALA A 158 0.95 -23.82 -0.70
N LEU A 159 2.24 -24.13 -0.90
CA LEU A 159 2.67 -25.13 -1.89
C LEU A 159 2.18 -26.54 -1.54
N THR A 160 2.12 -26.87 -0.25
CA THR A 160 1.58 -28.15 0.22
C THR A 160 0.08 -28.26 -0.03
N GLN A 161 -0.65 -27.15 0.09
CA GLN A 161 -2.09 -27.10 -0.21
C GLN A 161 -2.38 -27.18 -1.71
N ALA A 162 -1.55 -26.56 -2.55
CA ALA A 162 -1.68 -26.60 -4.01
C ALA A 162 -1.37 -27.98 -4.61
N ALA A 163 -0.69 -28.86 -3.88
CA ALA A 163 -0.37 -30.23 -4.28
C ALA A 163 -1.48 -31.25 -3.95
N LYS A 164 -2.57 -30.82 -3.30
CA LYS A 164 -3.77 -31.64 -3.04
C LYS A 164 -4.80 -31.46 -4.14
#